data_AF-A0A4Q6E628-F1
#
_entry.id   AF-A0A4Q6E628-F1
#
_cell.length_a   1.000
_cell.length_b   1.000
_cell.length_c   1.000
_cell.angle_alpha   90.00
_cell.angle_beta   90.00
_cell.angle_gamma   90.00
#
_symmetry.space_group_name_H-M   'P 1'
#
loop_
_entity.id
_entity.type
_entity.pdbx_description
1 polymer ?
#
loop_
_entity_poly.entity_id
_entity_poly.type
_entity_poly.pdbx_seq_one_letter_code
_entity_poly.pdbx_strand_id
1 'polypeptide(L)' 'MRIKKRYIAVFACVYLLLIIDPPKIFANQAQIFNIKDYGAVGDGKTLNTVAINKAIDT' A
#
# COMPACT_ATOMS: atom_id res chain seq x y z
N MET A 1 24.16 -33.92 -25.63
CA MET A 1 23.90 -32.47 -25.52
C MET A 1 24.70 -31.89 -24.35
N ARG A 2 25.80 -31.15 -24.58
CA ARG A 2 26.64 -30.55 -23.51
C ARG A 2 26.22 -29.10 -23.28
N ILE A 3 25.41 -28.86 -22.26
CA ILE A 3 25.07 -27.50 -21.83
C ILE A 3 26.36 -26.87 -21.29
N LYS A 4 26.82 -25.76 -21.89
CA LYS A 4 28.06 -25.11 -21.47
C LYS A 4 27.84 -24.52 -20.07
N LYS A 5 28.72 -24.82 -19.10
CA LYS A 5 28.66 -24.34 -17.70
C LYS A 5 28.36 -22.83 -17.58
N ARG A 6 28.77 -22.04 -18.58
CA ARG A 6 28.49 -20.60 -18.69
C ARG A 6 26.99 -20.29 -18.74
N TYR A 7 26.17 -21.10 -19.42
CA TYR A 7 24.72 -20.91 -19.47
C TYR A 7 24.05 -21.21 -18.13
N ILE A 8 24.53 -22.22 -17.40
CA ILE A 8 24.03 -22.57 -16.08
C ILE A 8 24.34 -21.42 -15.10
N ALA A 9 25.54 -20.85 -15.16
CA ALA A 9 25.92 -19.71 -14.32
C ALA A 9 25.08 -18.45 -14.61
N VAL A 10 24.82 -18.17 -15.89
CA VAL A 10 23.98 -17.02 -16.29
C VAL A 10 22.53 -17.23 -15.84
N PHE A 11 21.96 -18.42 -16.02
CA PHE A 11 20.61 -18.71 -15.55
C PHE A 11 20.49 -18.65 -14.03
N ALA A 12 21.47 -19.18 -13.29
CA ALA A 12 21.51 -19.08 -11.84
C ALA A 12 21.59 -17.62 -11.36
N CYS A 13 22.36 -16.78 -12.04
CA CYS A 13 22.50 -15.36 -11.70
C CYS A 13 21.20 -14.57 -11.98
N VAL A 14 20.54 -14.81 -13.12
CA VAL A 14 19.24 -14.20 -13.43
C VAL A 14 18.16 -14.67 -12.47
N TYR A 15 18.13 -15.96 -12.13
CA TYR A 15 17.20 -16.51 -11.16
C TYR A 15 17.43 -15.95 -9.77
N LEU A 16 18.71 -15.80 -9.36
CA LEU A 16 19.07 -15.16 -8.10
C LEU A 16 18.54 -13.71 -8.06
N LEU A 17 18.76 -12.92 -9.11
CA LEU A 17 18.31 -11.53 -9.22
C LEU A 17 16.78 -11.38 -9.13
N LEU A 18 16.02 -12.36 -9.65
CA LEU A 18 14.55 -12.33 -9.60
C LEU A 18 13.96 -12.66 -8.21
N ILE A 19 14.73 -13.26 -7.30
CA ILE A 19 14.26 -13.63 -5.95
C ILE A 19 14.57 -12.53 -4.91
N ILE A 20 15.59 -11.70 -5.15
CA ILE A 20 16.05 -10.71 -4.14
C ILE A 20 15.10 -9.51 -4.02
N ASP A 21 14.37 -9.18 -5.10
CA ASP A 21 13.42 -8.07 -5.13
C ASP A 21 12.00 -8.58 -5.39
N PRO A 22 11.30 -9.14 -4.39
CA PRO A 22 9.87 -9.39 -4.54
C PRO A 22 9.17 -8.07 -4.89
N PRO A 23 8.22 -8.07 -5.84
CA PRO A 23 7.46 -6.87 -6.14
C PRO A 23 6.80 -6.40 -4.85
N LYS A 24 7.22 -5.24 -4.35
CA LYS A 24 6.55 -4.57 -3.24
C LYS A 24 5.20 -4.14 -3.79
N ILE A 25 4.20 -5.01 -3.66
CA ILE A 25 2.81 -4.65 -3.89
C ILE A 25 2.43 -3.75 -2.73
N PHE A 26 2.70 -2.46 -2.89
CA PHE A 26 2.24 -1.45 -1.95
C PHE A 26 0.73 -1.37 -2.10
N ALA A 27 0.01 -2.15 -1.29
CA ALA A 27 -1.37 -1.84 -1.00
C ALA A 27 -1.35 -0.43 -0.40
N ASN A 28 -1.92 0.54 -1.10
CA ASN A 28 -2.15 1.87 -0.55
C ASN A 28 -3.11 1.67 0.63
N GLN A 29 -2.57 1.62 1.85
CA GLN A 29 -3.39 1.54 3.05
C GLN A 29 -4.13 2.87 3.15
N ALA A 30 -5.42 2.84 2.82
CA ALA A 30 -6.28 3.99 3.03
C ALA A 30 -6.22 4.36 4.52
N GLN A 31 -5.85 5.60 4.80
CA GLN A 31 -5.86 6.12 6.16
C GLN A 31 -7.31 6.20 6.65
N ILE A 32 -7.56 5.67 7.84
CA ILE A 32 -8.89 5.69 8.47
C ILE A 32 -8.95 6.91 9.39
N PHE A 33 -10.00 7.72 9.22
CA PHE A 33 -10.24 8.91 10.02
C PHE A 33 -11.57 8.80 10.76
N ASN A 34 -11.57 9.09 12.06
CA ASN A 34 -12.79 9.17 12.85
C ASN A 34 -13.30 10.61 12.84
N ILE A 35 -14.47 10.83 12.24
CA ILE A 35 -15.09 12.16 12.13
C ILE A 35 -15.38 12.82 13.49
N LYS A 36 -15.44 12.05 14.59
CA LYS A 36 -15.62 12.59 15.95
C LYS A 36 -14.41 13.40 16.41
N ASP A 37 -13.22 13.08 15.93
CA ASP A 37 -11.99 13.83 16.24
C ASP A 37 -12.03 15.23 15.60
N TYR A 38 -12.91 15.41 14.61
CA TYR A 38 -13.15 16.67 13.89
C TYR A 38 -14.41 17.41 14.37
N GLY A 39 -15.02 16.96 15.48
CA GLY A 39 -16.17 17.61 16.12
C GLY A 39 -17.55 17.09 15.69
N ALA A 40 -17.63 15.95 15.00
CA ALA A 40 -18.92 15.36 14.68
C ALA A 40 -19.63 14.80 15.93
N VAL A 41 -20.96 14.99 16.00
CA VAL A 41 -21.81 14.50 17.09
C VAL A 41 -22.92 13.59 16.55
N GLY A 42 -23.16 12.47 17.23
CA GLY A 42 -24.16 11.46 16.86
C GLY A 42 -25.51 11.65 17.53
N ASP A 43 -26.00 12.89 17.64
CA ASP A 43 -27.25 13.25 18.36
C ASP A 43 -28.47 13.36 17.43
N GLY A 44 -28.29 13.20 16.12
CA GLY A 44 -29.34 13.36 15.11
C GLY A 44 -29.83 14.80 14.91
N LYS A 45 -29.15 15.79 15.48
CA LYS A 45 -29.52 17.22 15.41
C LYS A 45 -28.39 18.10 14.90
N THR A 46 -27.15 17.80 15.31
CA THR A 46 -25.96 18.57 14.96
C THR A 46 -25.62 18.37 13.48
N LEU A 47 -25.40 19.47 12.77
CA LEU A 47 -24.95 19.44 11.37
C LEU A 47 -23.47 19.08 11.30
N ASN A 48 -23.17 17.88 10.82
CA ASN A 48 -21.81 17.35 10.77
C ASN A 48 -21.04 17.68 9.48
N THR A 49 -21.60 18.50 8.58
CA THR A 49 -20.99 18.85 7.28
C THR A 49 -19.57 19.40 7.43
N VAL A 50 -19.35 20.29 8.40
CA VAL A 50 -18.03 20.91 8.63
C VAL A 50 -17.02 19.89 9.14
N ALA A 51 -17.42 19.00 10.07
CA ALA A 51 -16.55 17.98 10.64
C ALA A 51 -16.12 16.94 9.58
N ILE A 52 -17.04 16.57 8.68
CA ILE A 52 -16.75 15.65 7.57
C ILE A 52 -15.77 16.28 6.59
N ASN A 53 -15.97 17.55 6.19
CA ASN A 53 -15.05 18.22 5.28
C ASN A 53 -13.64 18.32 5.88
N LYS A 54 -13.53 18.67 7.17
CA LYS A 54 -12.24 18.68 7.86
C LYS A 54 -11.54 17.31 7.85
N ALA A 55 -12.28 16.22 8.01
CA ALA A 55 -11.71 14.88 7.96
C ALA A 55 -11.22 14.47 6.56
N ILE A 56 -11.81 15.03 5.50
CA ILE A 56 -11.42 14.81 4.10
C ILE A 56 -10.21 15.67 3.72
N ASP A 57 -10.17 16.92 4.20
CA ASP A 57 -9.14 17.91 3.89
C ASP A 57 -7.81 17.69 4.66
N THR A 58 -7.74 16.65 5.49
CA THR A 58 -6.55 16.29 6.28
C THR A 58 -5.53 15.52 5.46
#